data_AF-A0AAD1SFL6-F1
#
_entry.id   AF-A0AAD1SFL6-F1
#
_cell.length_a   1.000
_cell.length_b   1.000
_cell.length_c   1.000
_cell.angle_alpha   90.00
_cell.angle_beta   90.00
_cell.angle_gamma   90.00
#
_symmetry.space_group_name_H-M   'P 1'
#
loop_
_entity.id
_entity.type
_entity.pdbx_description
1 polymer ?
#
loop_
_entity_poly.entity_id
_entity_poly.type
_entity_poly.pdbx_seq_one_letter_code
_entity_poly.pdbx_strand_id
1 'polypeptide(L)'
;MSLSNMRRKGRSTKPSLAKPVDVKDNTEKYCPVTVNPRHTRKAFKVMNELRSQNLLCDVTIVAEDVEILAHKVVLAACSPYFHAMFTGEMSESRAKRVRIKEVDGWTLKLLVDYVYTAEIKVTEENVQVLLPAAGLLQLQDVKKTCCEFLESQLHPSNCLGIRAFADMHACTELLNQANTFAVHFVEKSES
;
A
#
# COMPACT_ATOMS: atom_id res chain seq x y z
N MET A 1 89.35 43.40 -11.45
CA MET A 1 89.01 43.65 -12.86
C MET A 1 87.54 44.06 -12.94
N SER A 2 87.30 45.26 -13.50
CA SER A 2 86.06 45.85 -14.08
C SER A 2 84.72 45.66 -13.34
N LEU A 3 84.16 46.71 -12.71
CA LEU A 3 83.33 47.77 -13.30
C LEU A 3 82.14 47.25 -14.11
N SER A 4 80.90 47.45 -13.65
CA SER A 4 80.04 48.52 -14.20
C SER A 4 78.64 48.58 -13.55
N ASN A 5 78.28 49.82 -13.20
CA ASN A 5 76.98 50.28 -12.74
C ASN A 5 75.92 50.22 -13.84
N MET A 6 74.63 50.08 -13.47
CA MET A 6 73.62 51.02 -13.97
C MET A 6 72.38 51.09 -13.07
N ARG A 7 72.20 52.25 -12.44
CA ARG A 7 70.93 52.73 -11.85
C ARG A 7 70.05 53.30 -12.96
N ARG A 8 68.74 53.01 -12.94
CA ARG A 8 67.69 53.99 -13.31
C ARG A 8 66.49 53.86 -12.36
N LYS A 9 66.09 54.99 -11.79
CA LYS A 9 64.87 55.22 -10.99
C LYS A 9 63.74 55.69 -11.91
N GLY A 10 62.50 55.38 -11.53
CA GLY A 10 61.27 56.10 -11.89
C GLY A 10 60.09 55.12 -12.00
N ARG A 11 58.85 55.38 -11.57
CA ARG A 11 58.20 56.45 -10.80
C ARG A 11 56.81 55.90 -10.40
N SER A 12 56.33 56.27 -9.21
CA SER A 12 54.96 56.30 -8.65
C SER A 12 53.82 55.46 -9.25
N THR A 13 53.09 54.74 -8.39
CA THR A 13 51.77 55.17 -7.83
C THR A 13 51.23 54.11 -6.84
N LYS A 14 50.81 54.54 -5.65
CA LYS A 14 49.77 53.88 -4.82
C LYS A 14 48.42 54.55 -5.22
N PRO A 15 47.19 54.05 -4.92
CA PRO A 15 46.83 53.22 -3.76
C PRO A 15 45.60 52.25 -3.86
N SER A 16 45.45 51.44 -2.80
CA SER A 16 44.19 51.15 -2.07
C SER A 16 43.38 49.85 -2.31
N LEU A 17 43.02 49.23 -1.17
CA LEU A 17 41.88 48.36 -0.81
C LEU A 17 41.77 46.93 -1.38
N ALA A 18 41.88 45.92 -0.50
CA ALA A 18 40.72 45.26 0.14
C ALA A 18 41.18 44.16 1.14
N LYS A 19 40.37 43.93 2.17
CA LYS A 19 40.58 43.06 3.35
C LYS A 19 40.61 41.56 2.98
N PRO A 20 41.21 40.68 3.80
CA PRO A 20 41.11 39.24 3.59
C PRO A 20 39.65 38.81 3.65
N VAL A 21 39.28 37.99 2.67
CA VAL A 21 37.95 37.43 2.42
C VAL A 21 37.46 36.68 3.66
N ASP A 22 36.25 37.01 4.10
CA ASP A 22 35.51 36.25 5.11
C ASP A 22 35.43 34.78 4.69
N VAL A 23 36.15 33.92 5.41
CA VAL A 23 35.92 32.48 5.37
C VAL A 23 34.54 32.27 5.98
N LYS A 24 33.51 32.18 5.12
CA LYS A 24 32.20 31.66 5.52
C LYS A 24 32.41 30.22 5.95
N ASP A 25 32.57 30.03 7.25
CA ASP A 25 32.39 28.77 7.94
C ASP A 25 30.94 28.31 7.74
N ASN A 26 30.68 27.70 6.59
CA ASN A 26 29.45 26.97 6.36
C ASN A 26 29.71 25.51 6.73
N THR A 27 29.95 25.27 8.01
CA THR A 27 29.91 23.94 8.61
C THR A 27 28.46 23.47 8.59
N GLU A 28 28.03 22.89 7.46
CA GLU A 28 26.79 22.12 7.42
C GLU A 28 26.88 21.03 8.50
N LYS A 29 26.04 21.16 9.51
CA LYS A 29 25.98 20.27 10.65
C LYS A 29 25.63 18.87 10.15
N TYR A 30 26.60 17.94 10.24
CA TYR A 30 26.38 16.54 9.87
C TYR A 30 25.28 15.93 10.75
N CYS A 31 24.13 15.61 10.16
CA CYS A 31 22.99 14.98 10.80
C CYS A 31 22.78 13.59 10.16
N PRO A 32 23.27 12.50 10.76
CA PRO A 32 23.14 11.16 10.18
C PRO A 32 21.67 10.72 10.19
N VAL A 33 21.18 10.20 9.06
CA VAL A 33 19.85 9.59 8.93
C VAL A 33 20.01 8.07 8.93
N THR A 34 19.25 7.37 9.79
CA THR A 34 19.21 5.90 9.80
C THR A 34 17.97 5.42 9.04
N VAL A 35 18.16 4.52 8.06
CA VAL A 35 17.07 3.88 7.31
C VAL A 35 17.17 2.37 7.50
N ASN A 36 16.14 1.74 8.05
CA ASN A 36 16.06 0.29 8.20
C ASN A 36 14.90 -0.28 7.38
N PRO A 37 15.16 -0.91 6.22
CA PRO A 37 14.11 -1.41 5.32
C PRO A 37 13.30 -2.57 5.91
N ARG A 38 13.74 -3.18 7.02
CA ARG A 38 13.05 -4.29 7.68
C ARG A 38 12.22 -3.86 8.88
N HIS A 39 12.28 -2.57 9.26
CA HIS A 39 11.64 -2.07 10.48
C HIS A 39 10.13 -2.33 10.48
N THR A 40 9.43 -1.91 9.42
CA THR A 40 7.98 -2.09 9.28
C THR A 40 7.57 -3.56 9.25
N ARG A 41 8.26 -4.39 8.45
CA ARG A 41 8.00 -5.84 8.39
C ARG A 41 8.18 -6.51 9.75
N LYS A 42 9.23 -6.15 10.51
CA LYS A 42 9.45 -6.68 11.86
C LYS A 42 8.36 -6.23 12.82
N ALA A 43 7.96 -4.96 12.77
CA ALA A 43 6.89 -4.43 13.61
C ALA A 43 5.55 -5.14 13.33
N PHE A 44 5.17 -5.31 12.07
CA PHE A 44 3.94 -6.04 11.69
C PHE A 44 3.97 -7.50 12.12
N LYS A 45 5.12 -8.17 12.00
CA LYS A 45 5.28 -9.53 12.54
C LYS A 45 4.97 -9.59 14.05
N VAL A 46 5.53 -8.66 14.83
CA VAL A 46 5.25 -8.57 16.28
C VAL A 46 3.79 -8.22 16.55
N MET A 47 3.18 -7.30 15.80
CA MET A 47 1.75 -6.97 15.95
C MET A 47 0.85 -8.17 15.68
N ASN A 48 1.23 -9.05 14.74
CA ASN A 48 0.52 -10.30 14.48
C ASN A 48 0.68 -11.30 15.62
N GLU A 49 1.88 -11.40 16.21
CA GLU A 49 2.13 -12.22 17.40
C GLU A 49 1.28 -11.75 18.59
N LEU A 50 1.23 -10.44 18.85
CA LEU A 50 0.38 -9.84 19.88
C LEU A 50 -1.10 -10.16 19.65
N ARG A 51 -1.57 -10.06 18.40
CA ARG A 51 -2.94 -10.42 18.02
C ARG A 51 -3.23 -11.89 18.35
N SER A 52 -2.32 -12.81 18.01
CA SER A 52 -2.50 -14.25 18.29
C SER A 52 -2.57 -14.59 19.78
N GLN A 53 -1.97 -13.73 20.63
CA GLN A 53 -1.99 -13.84 22.08
C GLN A 53 -3.11 -13.00 22.72
N ASN A 54 -3.97 -12.36 21.92
CA ASN A 54 -5.02 -11.45 22.37
C ASN A 54 -4.51 -10.27 23.21
N LEU A 55 -3.25 -9.87 23.01
CA LEU A 55 -2.64 -8.75 23.71
C LEU A 55 -2.97 -7.45 22.97
N LEU A 56 -3.33 -6.41 23.73
CA LEU A 56 -3.61 -5.06 23.22
C LEU A 56 -4.73 -4.98 22.16
N CYS A 57 -5.52 -6.05 21.99
CA CYS A 57 -6.66 -6.06 21.10
C CYS A 57 -7.80 -5.22 21.70
N ASP A 58 -8.25 -4.21 20.97
CA ASP A 58 -9.24 -3.22 21.38
C ASP A 58 -10.56 -3.33 20.59
N VAL A 59 -10.65 -4.32 19.68
CA VAL A 59 -11.86 -4.63 18.93
C VAL A 59 -12.00 -6.13 18.66
N THR A 60 -13.24 -6.61 18.62
CA THR A 60 -13.63 -7.92 18.08
C THR A 60 -14.44 -7.70 16.81
N ILE A 61 -13.95 -8.19 15.67
CA ILE A 61 -14.70 -8.19 14.41
C ILE A 61 -15.44 -9.52 14.31
N VAL A 62 -16.72 -9.46 13.99
CA VAL A 62 -17.62 -10.61 13.93
C VAL A 62 -18.20 -10.72 12.52
N ALA A 63 -18.06 -11.88 11.90
CA ALA A 63 -18.78 -12.25 10.69
C ALA A 63 -19.38 -13.64 10.93
N GLU A 64 -20.69 -13.77 10.69
CA GLU A 64 -21.44 -15.00 11.02
C GLU A 64 -21.18 -15.42 12.49
N ASP A 65 -20.62 -16.61 12.68
CA ASP A 65 -20.23 -17.23 13.95
C ASP A 65 -18.73 -17.09 14.27
N VAL A 66 -17.97 -16.43 13.40
CA VAL A 66 -16.52 -16.23 13.56
C VAL A 66 -16.24 -14.90 14.26
N GLU A 67 -15.44 -14.97 15.33
CA GLU A 67 -15.00 -13.80 16.09
C GLU A 67 -13.49 -13.63 16.01
N ILE A 68 -13.04 -12.43 15.67
CA ILE A 68 -11.63 -12.12 15.45
C ILE A 68 -11.23 -10.94 16.33
N LEU A 69 -10.41 -11.20 17.34
CA LEU A 69 -9.74 -10.16 18.12
C LEU A 69 -8.66 -9.48 17.26
N ALA A 70 -8.65 -8.16 17.26
CA ALA A 70 -7.77 -7.36 16.43
C ALA A 70 -7.47 -6.00 17.08
N HIS A 71 -6.60 -5.23 16.41
CA HIS A 71 -6.22 -3.89 16.80
C HIS A 71 -6.86 -2.89 15.82
N LYS A 72 -7.68 -1.96 16.32
CA LYS A 72 -8.34 -0.91 15.51
C LYS A 72 -7.34 -0.15 14.66
N VAL A 73 -6.19 0.22 15.24
CA VAL A 73 -5.15 1.00 14.55
C VAL A 73 -4.57 0.26 13.35
N VAL A 74 -4.37 -1.06 13.45
CA VAL A 74 -3.82 -1.85 12.34
C VAL A 74 -4.85 -2.00 11.23
N LEU A 75 -6.10 -2.32 11.59
CA LEU A 75 -7.21 -2.42 10.63
C LEU A 75 -7.42 -1.07 9.91
N ALA A 76 -7.48 0.04 10.65
CA ALA A 76 -7.66 1.39 10.10
C ALA A 76 -6.48 1.87 9.25
N ALA A 77 -5.25 1.42 9.55
CA ALA A 77 -4.08 1.78 8.75
C ALA A 77 -4.07 1.08 7.38
N CYS A 78 -4.67 -0.11 7.29
CA CYS A 78 -4.64 -0.94 6.09
C CYS A 78 -5.95 -0.91 5.28
N SER A 79 -7.05 -0.42 5.85
CA SER A 79 -8.37 -0.40 5.21
C SER A 79 -9.06 0.93 5.47
N PRO A 80 -9.39 1.71 4.41
CA PRO A 80 -10.15 2.94 4.59
C PRO A 80 -11.59 2.71 5.10
N TYR A 81 -12.16 1.53 4.85
CA TYR A 81 -13.44 1.11 5.46
C TYR A 81 -13.34 1.08 7.00
N PHE A 82 -12.33 0.37 7.53
CA PHE A 82 -12.11 0.33 8.98
C PHE A 82 -11.65 1.68 9.54
N HIS A 83 -10.90 2.46 8.76
CA HIS A 83 -10.54 3.82 9.13
C HIS A 83 -11.80 4.65 9.41
N ALA A 84 -12.69 4.78 8.43
CA ALA A 84 -13.92 5.56 8.55
C ALA A 84 -14.80 5.04 9.70
N MET A 85 -14.89 3.73 9.87
CA MET A 85 -15.66 3.11 10.96
C MET A 85 -15.11 3.44 12.35
N PHE A 86 -13.78 3.43 12.54
CA PHE A 86 -13.16 3.62 13.85
C PHE A 86 -12.83 5.08 14.19
N THR A 87 -12.73 5.96 13.20
CA THR A 87 -12.48 7.40 13.41
C THR A 87 -13.73 8.26 13.27
N GLY A 88 -14.85 7.70 12.80
CA GLY A 88 -16.12 8.41 12.69
C GLY A 88 -16.81 8.71 14.02
N GLU A 89 -17.86 9.53 13.96
CA GLU A 89 -18.66 9.92 15.14
C GLU A 89 -19.81 8.93 15.46
N MET A 90 -19.93 7.86 14.67
CA MET A 90 -20.98 6.85 14.83
C MET A 90 -20.70 5.91 16.01
N SER A 91 -21.72 5.16 16.44
CA SER A 91 -21.64 4.26 17.60
C SER A 91 -20.54 3.20 17.50
N GLU A 92 -20.23 2.79 16.26
CA GLU A 92 -19.25 1.81 15.87
C GLU A 92 -17.83 2.22 16.25
N SER A 93 -17.51 3.52 16.24
CA SER A 93 -16.19 3.99 16.65
C SER A 93 -15.89 3.68 18.12
N ARG A 94 -16.94 3.70 18.96
CA ARG A 94 -16.89 3.37 20.39
C ARG A 94 -17.14 1.90 20.69
N ALA A 95 -17.62 1.12 19.72
CA ALA A 95 -17.92 -0.28 19.90
C ALA A 95 -16.63 -1.11 20.09
N LYS A 96 -16.67 -2.06 21.03
CA LYS A 96 -15.63 -3.09 21.20
C LYS A 96 -15.90 -4.34 20.37
N ARG A 97 -17.11 -4.44 19.81
CA ARG A 97 -17.58 -5.55 18.99
C ARG A 97 -18.26 -4.96 17.75
N VAL A 98 -17.81 -5.36 16.57
CA VAL A 98 -18.34 -4.88 15.29
C VAL A 98 -18.74 -6.08 14.45
N ARG A 99 -19.96 -6.06 13.91
CA ARG A 99 -20.45 -7.12 13.03
C ARG A 99 -20.41 -6.66 11.58
N ILE A 100 -19.75 -7.43 10.72
CA ILE A 100 -19.76 -7.28 9.26
C ILE A 100 -20.77 -8.31 8.73
N LYS A 101 -21.80 -7.88 8.01
CA LYS A 101 -22.93 -8.75 7.64
C LYS A 101 -22.79 -9.33 6.23
N GLU A 102 -22.04 -8.65 5.39
CA GLU A 102 -21.94 -8.89 3.95
C GLU A 102 -20.78 -9.84 3.58
N VAL A 103 -20.05 -10.37 4.58
CA VAL A 103 -18.86 -11.22 4.40
C VAL A 103 -18.99 -12.43 5.31
N ASP A 104 -18.66 -13.61 4.79
CA ASP A 104 -18.63 -14.84 5.58
C ASP A 104 -17.44 -14.88 6.54
N GLY A 105 -17.54 -15.70 7.58
CA GLY A 105 -16.54 -15.75 8.65
C GLY A 105 -15.14 -16.13 8.16
N TRP A 106 -15.04 -17.03 7.19
CA TRP A 106 -13.75 -17.52 6.67
C TRP A 106 -13.06 -16.49 5.78
N THR A 107 -13.79 -15.87 4.87
CA THR A 107 -13.27 -14.80 4.01
C THR A 107 -12.82 -13.60 4.84
N LEU A 108 -13.60 -13.21 5.87
CA LEU A 108 -13.17 -12.15 6.78
C LEU A 108 -11.86 -12.52 7.48
N LYS A 109 -11.73 -13.77 7.93
CA LYS A 109 -10.50 -14.26 8.58
C LYS A 109 -9.29 -14.14 7.65
N LEU A 110 -9.41 -14.56 6.40
CA LEU A 110 -8.35 -14.43 5.40
C LEU A 110 -7.94 -12.98 5.15
N LEU A 111 -8.92 -12.07 5.05
CA LEU A 111 -8.66 -10.63 4.83
C LEU A 111 -8.01 -9.98 6.06
N VAL A 112 -8.43 -10.34 7.27
CA VAL A 112 -7.78 -9.85 8.49
C VAL A 112 -6.38 -10.42 8.60
N ASP A 113 -6.16 -11.70 8.27
CA ASP A 113 -4.81 -12.26 8.27
C ASP A 113 -3.90 -11.54 7.25
N TYR A 114 -4.40 -11.25 6.05
CA TYR A 114 -3.72 -10.40 5.05
C TYR A 114 -3.32 -9.04 5.61
N VAL A 115 -4.19 -8.36 6.36
CA VAL A 115 -3.89 -7.05 6.97
C VAL A 115 -2.66 -7.12 7.90
N TYR A 116 -2.40 -8.27 8.53
CA TYR A 116 -1.25 -8.46 9.42
C TYR A 116 -0.01 -9.05 8.72
N THR A 117 -0.19 -9.84 7.67
CA THR A 117 0.90 -10.59 7.00
C THR A 117 1.35 -9.95 5.69
N ALA A 118 0.52 -9.10 5.09
CA ALA A 118 0.61 -8.63 3.70
C ALA A 118 0.60 -9.76 2.65
N GLU A 119 0.09 -10.94 3.01
CA GLU A 119 0.06 -12.12 2.14
C GLU A 119 -1.32 -12.77 2.15
N ILE A 120 -1.84 -13.09 0.96
CA ILE A 120 -3.10 -13.81 0.79
C ILE A 120 -3.02 -14.72 -0.43
N LYS A 121 -3.61 -15.91 -0.32
CA LYS A 121 -3.67 -16.88 -1.41
C LYS A 121 -5.05 -16.83 -2.08
N VAL A 122 -5.07 -16.48 -3.35
CA VAL A 122 -6.26 -16.53 -4.20
C VAL A 122 -6.31 -17.89 -4.91
N THR A 123 -7.50 -18.48 -4.97
CA THR A 123 -7.78 -19.80 -5.55
C THR A 123 -9.15 -19.78 -6.23
N GLU A 124 -9.43 -20.76 -7.08
CA GLU A 124 -10.76 -20.90 -7.72
C GLU A 124 -11.89 -21.00 -6.70
N GLU A 125 -11.64 -21.67 -5.57
CA GLU A 125 -12.63 -21.90 -4.52
C GLU A 125 -13.01 -20.63 -3.74
N ASN A 126 -12.06 -19.71 -3.56
CA ASN A 126 -12.27 -18.53 -2.71
C ASN A 126 -12.44 -17.22 -3.47
N VAL A 127 -12.01 -17.12 -4.74
CA VAL A 127 -11.96 -15.83 -5.45
C VAL A 127 -13.33 -15.15 -5.58
N GLN A 128 -14.40 -15.93 -5.71
CA GLN A 128 -15.76 -15.40 -5.89
C GLN A 128 -16.31 -14.73 -4.63
N VAL A 129 -15.93 -15.20 -3.43
CA VAL A 129 -16.31 -14.57 -2.17
C VAL A 129 -15.28 -13.52 -1.73
N LEU A 130 -14.01 -13.73 -2.08
CA LEU A 130 -12.91 -12.86 -1.69
C LEU A 130 -12.93 -11.51 -2.42
N LEU A 131 -13.23 -11.49 -3.72
CA LEU A 131 -13.29 -10.25 -4.51
C LEU A 131 -14.32 -9.23 -3.97
N PRO A 132 -15.60 -9.59 -3.73
CA PRO A 132 -16.56 -8.64 -3.18
C PRO A 132 -16.21 -8.21 -1.76
N ALA A 133 -15.72 -9.13 -0.91
CA ALA A 133 -15.32 -8.82 0.45
C ALA A 133 -14.13 -7.84 0.49
N ALA A 134 -13.12 -8.04 -0.38
CA ALA A 134 -12.01 -7.12 -0.55
C ALA A 134 -12.48 -5.75 -1.07
N GLY A 135 -13.47 -5.73 -1.97
CA GLY A 135 -14.10 -4.50 -2.43
C GLY A 135 -14.81 -3.73 -1.31
N LEU A 136 -15.61 -4.42 -0.49
CA LEU A 136 -16.30 -3.85 0.66
C LEU A 136 -15.33 -3.27 1.68
N LEU A 137 -14.31 -4.04 2.07
CA LEU A 137 -13.30 -3.61 3.04
C LEU A 137 -12.24 -2.68 2.42
N GLN A 138 -12.38 -2.32 1.14
CA GLN A 138 -11.51 -1.42 0.39
C GLN A 138 -10.03 -1.84 0.39
N LEU A 139 -9.76 -3.15 0.32
CA LEU A 139 -8.44 -3.75 0.19
C LEU A 139 -8.08 -3.91 -1.29
N GLN A 140 -7.61 -2.81 -1.90
CA GLN A 140 -7.46 -2.74 -3.37
C GLN A 140 -6.45 -3.73 -3.95
N ASP A 141 -5.33 -3.98 -3.27
CA ASP A 141 -4.32 -4.95 -3.75
C ASP A 141 -4.89 -6.38 -3.83
N VAL A 142 -5.72 -6.76 -2.87
CA VAL A 142 -6.42 -8.06 -2.86
C VAL A 142 -7.46 -8.10 -3.96
N LYS A 143 -8.26 -7.04 -4.10
CA LYS A 143 -9.26 -6.92 -5.18
C LYS A 143 -8.60 -7.07 -6.56
N LYS A 144 -7.47 -6.38 -6.77
CA LYS A 144 -6.68 -6.44 -8.00
C LYS A 144 -6.17 -7.86 -8.28
N THR A 145 -5.57 -8.50 -7.28
CA THR A 145 -5.08 -9.89 -7.39
C THR A 145 -6.22 -10.86 -7.76
N CYS A 146 -7.43 -10.65 -7.21
CA CYS A 146 -8.60 -11.44 -7.57
C CYS A 146 -9.03 -11.22 -9.03
N CYS A 147 -9.00 -9.98 -9.52
CA CYS A 147 -9.29 -9.67 -10.93
C CYS A 147 -8.27 -10.32 -11.87
N GLU A 148 -6.97 -10.17 -11.59
CA GLU A 148 -5.89 -10.78 -12.38
C GLU A 148 -6.00 -12.32 -12.42
N PHE A 149 -6.39 -12.92 -11.28
CA PHE A 149 -6.65 -14.35 -11.23
C PHE A 149 -7.82 -14.74 -12.14
N LEU A 150 -8.96 -14.05 -12.07
CA LEU A 150 -10.12 -14.32 -12.92
C LEU A 150 -9.83 -14.10 -14.40
N GLU A 151 -9.04 -13.08 -14.74
CA GLU A 151 -8.56 -12.85 -16.11
C GLU A 151 -7.76 -14.06 -16.62
N SER A 152 -6.82 -14.58 -15.81
CA SER A 152 -5.99 -15.72 -16.18
C SER A 152 -6.80 -17.02 -16.40
N GLN A 153 -8.02 -17.09 -15.87
CA GLN A 153 -8.93 -18.23 -15.98
C GLN A 153 -10.00 -18.06 -17.07
N LEU A 154 -9.95 -16.99 -17.87
CA LEU A 154 -10.92 -16.76 -18.96
C LEU A 154 -10.90 -17.92 -19.96
N HIS A 155 -12.06 -18.55 -20.13
CA HIS A 155 -12.28 -19.68 -21.01
C HIS A 155 -13.65 -19.53 -21.69
N PRO A 156 -13.87 -20.05 -22.92
CA PRO A 156 -15.16 -19.90 -23.60
C PRO A 156 -16.36 -20.44 -22.81
N SER A 157 -16.15 -21.43 -21.95
CA SER A 157 -17.20 -21.98 -21.09
C SER A 157 -17.56 -21.12 -19.87
N ASN A 158 -16.69 -20.19 -19.45
CA ASN A 158 -16.87 -19.40 -18.21
C ASN A 158 -16.87 -17.87 -18.44
N CYS A 159 -16.52 -17.39 -19.64
CA CYS A 159 -16.33 -15.97 -19.93
C CYS A 159 -17.59 -15.12 -19.67
N LEU A 160 -18.78 -15.65 -19.96
CA LEU A 160 -20.05 -14.97 -19.66
C LEU A 160 -20.30 -14.83 -18.16
N GLY A 161 -19.93 -15.86 -17.38
CA GLY A 161 -20.03 -15.85 -15.92
C GLY A 161 -19.05 -14.85 -15.30
N ILE A 162 -17.79 -14.86 -15.75
CA ILE A 162 -16.77 -13.90 -15.30
C ILE A 162 -17.18 -12.47 -15.68
N ARG A 163 -17.73 -12.25 -16.88
CA ARG A 163 -18.26 -10.95 -17.30
C ARG A 163 -19.37 -10.46 -16.38
N ALA A 164 -20.40 -11.29 -16.15
CA ALA A 164 -21.52 -10.94 -15.29
C ALA A 164 -21.06 -10.64 -13.85
N PHE A 165 -20.10 -11.43 -13.36
CA PHE A 165 -19.49 -11.22 -12.04
C PHE A 165 -18.70 -9.91 -11.96
N ALA A 166 -17.92 -9.58 -12.99
CA ALA A 166 -17.17 -8.34 -13.06
C ALA A 166 -18.08 -7.10 -13.10
N ASP A 167 -19.19 -7.19 -13.84
CA ASP A 167 -20.22 -6.14 -13.90
C ASP A 167 -20.88 -5.93 -12.53
N MET A 168 -21.29 -7.02 -11.88
CA MET A 168 -21.92 -6.99 -10.55
C MET A 168 -21.04 -6.34 -9.47
N HIS A 169 -19.71 -6.49 -9.56
CA HIS A 169 -18.76 -5.96 -8.57
C HIS A 169 -18.02 -4.70 -9.03
N ALA A 170 -18.49 -4.07 -10.12
CA ALA A 170 -17.90 -2.87 -10.72
C ALA A 170 -16.38 -3.00 -10.96
N CYS A 171 -15.94 -4.19 -11.39
CA CYS A 171 -14.57 -4.45 -11.82
C CYS A 171 -14.44 -4.14 -13.31
N THR A 172 -14.29 -2.86 -13.64
CA THR A 172 -14.29 -2.36 -15.03
C THR A 172 -13.19 -2.98 -15.90
N GLU A 173 -12.00 -3.19 -15.35
CA GLU A 173 -10.87 -3.79 -16.07
C GLU A 173 -11.17 -5.25 -16.47
N LEU A 174 -11.60 -6.07 -15.50
CA LEU A 174 -12.01 -7.45 -15.73
C LEU A 174 -13.21 -7.53 -16.69
N LEU A 175 -14.17 -6.61 -16.58
CA LEU A 175 -15.33 -6.53 -17.45
C LEU A 175 -14.92 -6.28 -18.91
N ASN A 176 -13.99 -5.35 -19.15
CA ASN A 176 -13.49 -5.03 -20.48
C ASN A 176 -12.73 -6.20 -21.11
N GLN A 177 -11.92 -6.91 -20.32
CA GLN A 177 -11.20 -8.10 -20.80
C GLN A 177 -12.16 -9.24 -21.12
N ALA A 178 -13.12 -9.52 -20.25
CA ALA A 178 -14.13 -10.54 -20.47
C ALA A 178 -15.01 -10.24 -21.70
N ASN A 179 -15.34 -8.96 -21.93
CA ASN A 179 -16.03 -8.51 -23.15
C ASN A 179 -15.19 -8.75 -24.41
N THR A 180 -13.93 -8.33 -24.40
CA THR A 180 -13.00 -8.50 -25.53
C THR A 180 -12.83 -9.98 -25.88
N PHE A 181 -12.68 -10.83 -24.86
CA PHE A 181 -12.59 -12.27 -25.02
C PHE A 181 -13.86 -12.87 -25.62
N ALA A 182 -15.04 -12.47 -25.12
CA ALA A 182 -16.32 -12.97 -25.60
C ALA A 182 -16.57 -12.61 -27.08
N VAL A 183 -16.29 -11.37 -27.49
CA VAL A 183 -16.45 -10.93 -28.89
C VAL A 183 -15.56 -11.74 -29.83
N HIS A 184 -14.27 -11.88 -29.50
CA HIS A 184 -13.33 -12.65 -30.32
C HIS A 184 -13.69 -14.13 -30.47
N PHE A 185 -14.35 -14.72 -29.47
CA PHE A 185 -14.80 -16.10 -29.57
C PHE A 185 -16.03 -16.24 -30.48
N VAL A 186 -17.00 -15.33 -30.37
CA VAL A 186 -18.20 -15.34 -31.22
C VAL A 186 -17.82 -15.19 -32.69
N GLU A 187 -16.94 -14.25 -33.02
CA GLU A 187 -16.45 -14.05 -34.41
C GLU A 187 -15.76 -15.29 -34.99
N LYS A 188 -15.03 -16.05 -34.18
CA LYS A 188 -14.36 -17.29 -34.62
C LYS A 188 -15.29 -18.50 -34.74
N SER A 189 -16.44 -18.47 -34.09
CA SER A 189 -17.44 -19.56 -34.17
C SER A 189 -18.37 -19.45 -35.38
N GLU A 190 -18.44 -18.27 -36.01
CA GLU A 190 -19.25 -17.99 -37.20
C GLU A 190 -18.45 -18.03 -38.52
N SER A 191 -17.15 -18.38 -38.47
CA SER A 191 -16.24 -18.53 -39.62
C SER A 191 -15.90 -20.00 -39.87
#